data_AF-U2LTM6-F1
#
_entry.id   AF-U2LTM6-F1
#
_cell.length_a   1.000
_cell.length_b   1.000
_cell.length_c   1.000
_cell.angle_alpha   90.00
_cell.angle_beta   90.00
_cell.angle_gamma   90.00
#
_symmetry.space_group_name_H-M   'P 1'
#
loop_
_entity.id
_entity.type
_entity.pdbx_description
1 polymer ?
#
loop_
_entity_poly.entity_id
_entity_poly.type
_entity_poly.pdbx_seq_one_letter_code
_entity_poly.pdbx_strand_id
1 'polypeptide(L)'
;MENKGLIIVHTGDGKGKTTAALGMAIRAWGNDLHVLILQFIKGSWNYGELKAIDALASLNACIEIRQGGLGFSQRGAKAEEEHQRAAAELLQTAMDELQSEVWDMVILDEFNYAYSFGFISAGDLERLFSARPDGTHLIFTGRNASQELIDRADLVTEMHLIKHPFQRGIKAQKGVEF
;
A
#
# COMPACT_ATOMS: atom_id res chain seq x y z
N MET A 1 -0.28 0.19 29.47
CA MET A 1 -0.17 -0.18 28.05
C MET A 1 -0.47 1.07 27.27
N GLU A 2 0.47 1.56 26.46
CA GLU A 2 0.25 2.74 25.62
C GLU A 2 -0.46 2.33 24.34
N ASN A 3 -1.46 3.12 23.96
CA ASN A 3 -2.14 2.97 22.69
C ASN A 3 -1.35 3.82 21.68
N LYS A 4 -0.61 3.16 20.77
CA LYS A 4 0.16 3.82 19.69
C LYS A 4 -0.26 3.24 18.34
N GLY A 5 -0.10 4.02 17.29
CA GLY A 5 -0.17 3.54 15.93
C GLY A 5 0.91 2.47 15.68
N LEU A 6 0.66 1.59 14.72
CA LEU A 6 1.57 0.48 14.39
C LEU A 6 2.12 0.62 12.98
N ILE A 7 3.39 0.24 12.80
CA ILE A 7 3.99 0.01 11.49
C ILE A 7 3.81 -1.46 11.13
N ILE A 8 3.18 -1.73 9.99
CA ILE A 8 2.81 -3.08 9.58
C ILE A 8 3.32 -3.35 8.16
N VAL A 9 3.91 -4.53 7.95
CA VAL A 9 4.42 -4.94 6.65
C VAL A 9 3.78 -6.26 6.22
N HIS A 10 3.21 -6.27 5.01
CA HIS A 10 2.74 -7.47 4.34
C HIS A 10 3.59 -7.73 3.11
N THR A 11 4.49 -8.72 3.19
CA THR A 11 5.46 -9.05 2.13
C THR A 11 5.41 -10.52 1.72
N GLY A 12 6.40 -10.98 0.95
CA GLY A 12 6.50 -12.36 0.45
C GLY A 12 5.89 -12.59 -0.92
N ASP A 13 6.16 -13.77 -1.48
CA ASP A 13 5.83 -14.11 -2.87
C ASP A 13 4.41 -14.59 -3.11
N GLY A 14 3.70 -14.93 -2.04
CA GLY A 14 2.33 -15.42 -2.04
C GLY A 14 1.31 -14.33 -2.33
N LYS A 15 0.14 -14.76 -2.82
CA LYS A 15 -1.04 -13.89 -2.94
C LYS A 15 -1.58 -13.57 -1.54
N GLY A 16 -1.97 -12.31 -1.35
CA GLY A 16 -2.76 -11.91 -0.19
C GLY A 16 -2.39 -10.56 0.42
N LYS A 17 -1.23 -9.98 0.05
CA LYS A 17 -0.63 -8.82 0.74
C LYS A 17 -1.58 -7.61 0.75
N THR A 18 -1.95 -7.17 -0.43
CA THR A 18 -2.93 -6.09 -0.65
C THR A 18 -4.30 -6.45 -0.04
N THR A 19 -4.80 -7.67 -0.24
CA THR A 19 -6.11 -8.04 0.32
C THR A 19 -6.13 -8.09 1.85
N ALA A 20 -5.00 -8.41 2.51
CA ALA A 20 -4.88 -8.35 3.96
C ALA A 20 -4.88 -6.90 4.45
N ALA A 21 -4.13 -6.01 3.79
CA ALA A 21 -4.15 -4.58 4.10
C ALA A 21 -5.55 -3.97 3.88
N LEU A 22 -6.24 -4.34 2.81
CA LEU A 22 -7.63 -3.91 2.56
C LEU A 22 -8.59 -4.50 3.59
N GLY A 23 -8.39 -5.74 4.05
CA GLY A 23 -9.14 -6.29 5.18
C GLY A 23 -8.96 -5.48 6.47
N MET A 24 -7.76 -4.94 6.71
CA MET A 24 -7.52 -4.00 7.81
C MET A 24 -8.23 -2.66 7.58
N ALA A 25 -8.22 -2.12 6.36
CA ALA A 25 -8.96 -0.91 6.01
C ALA A 25 -10.45 -1.04 6.32
N ILE A 26 -11.08 -2.14 5.90
CA ILE A 26 -12.50 -2.41 6.18
C ILE A 26 -12.75 -2.54 7.68
N ARG A 27 -11.84 -3.19 8.43
CA ARG A 27 -11.96 -3.28 9.88
C ARG A 27 -11.87 -1.91 10.55
N ALA A 28 -10.90 -1.09 10.14
CA ALA A 28 -10.70 0.26 10.69
C ALA A 28 -11.91 1.15 10.40
N TRP A 29 -12.34 1.21 9.14
CA TRP A 29 -13.54 1.95 8.73
C TRP A 29 -14.80 1.48 9.46
N GLY A 30 -14.98 0.17 9.67
CA GLY A 30 -16.10 -0.37 10.44
C GLY A 30 -16.05 -0.05 11.95
N ASN A 31 -14.96 0.54 12.43
CA ASN A 31 -14.81 1.09 13.79
C ASN A 31 -14.67 2.62 13.75
N ASP A 32 -15.25 3.27 12.74
CA ASP A 32 -15.30 4.73 12.57
C ASP A 32 -13.93 5.42 12.42
N LEU A 33 -12.88 4.66 12.08
CA LEU A 33 -11.56 5.21 11.81
C LEU A 33 -11.43 5.71 10.37
N HIS A 34 -10.66 6.76 10.20
CA HIS A 34 -10.35 7.35 8.90
C HIS A 34 -9.20 6.59 8.21
N VAL A 35 -9.42 6.15 6.97
CA VAL A 35 -8.49 5.31 6.22
C VAL A 35 -8.13 5.90 4.87
N LEU A 36 -6.84 6.05 4.61
CA LEU A 36 -6.30 6.42 3.30
C LEU A 36 -5.50 5.25 2.70
N ILE A 37 -5.75 4.94 1.43
CA ILE A 37 -5.00 3.94 0.67
C ILE A 37 -4.33 4.62 -0.52
N LEU A 38 -3.00 4.59 -0.57
CA LEU A 38 -2.18 5.12 -1.66
C LEU A 38 -1.50 3.97 -2.38
N GLN A 39 -1.64 3.90 -3.71
CA GLN A 39 -1.12 2.78 -4.50
C GLN A 39 0.07 3.19 -5.34
N PHE A 40 1.26 2.69 -5.01
CA PHE A 40 2.51 3.08 -5.67
C PHE A 40 2.69 2.45 -7.05
N ILE A 41 2.08 1.28 -7.28
CA ILE A 41 2.17 0.60 -8.57
C ILE A 41 0.80 0.05 -8.93
N LYS A 42 0.01 0.82 -9.69
CA LYS A 42 -1.13 0.25 -10.41
C LYS A 42 -1.35 0.92 -11.76
N GLY A 43 -1.59 0.09 -12.77
CA GLY A 43 -2.03 0.54 -14.09
C GLY A 43 -3.53 0.87 -14.09
N SER A 44 -4.01 1.39 -15.22
CA SER A 44 -5.39 1.85 -15.49
C SER A 44 -6.46 0.75 -15.51
N TRP A 45 -6.42 -0.19 -14.58
CA TRP A 45 -7.37 -1.30 -14.45
C TRP A 45 -8.35 -1.07 -13.32
N ASN A 46 -9.65 -1.18 -13.64
CA ASN A 46 -10.74 -1.18 -12.68
C ASN A 46 -10.88 -2.57 -12.06
N TYR A 47 -10.66 -2.67 -10.75
CA TYR A 47 -10.82 -3.91 -9.98
C TYR A 47 -11.79 -3.68 -8.79
N GLY A 48 -12.27 -4.76 -8.19
CA GLY A 48 -13.42 -4.76 -7.27
C GLY A 48 -13.30 -3.81 -6.08
N GLU A 49 -12.08 -3.66 -5.54
CA GLU A 49 -11.85 -2.91 -4.31
C GLU A 49 -12.03 -1.40 -4.47
N LEU A 50 -11.79 -0.82 -5.67
CA LEU A 50 -12.11 0.58 -5.94
C LEU A 50 -13.61 0.84 -5.80
N LYS A 51 -14.43 -0.01 -6.44
CA LYS A 51 -15.89 0.11 -6.40
C LYS A 51 -16.44 -0.09 -4.99
N ALA A 52 -15.83 -1.01 -4.23
CA ALA A 52 -16.20 -1.24 -2.86
C ALA A 52 -15.90 -0.01 -1.99
N ILE A 53 -14.69 0.56 -2.12
CA ILE A 53 -14.29 1.75 -1.37
C ILE A 53 -15.15 2.96 -1.74
N ASP A 54 -15.43 3.20 -3.02
CA ASP A 54 -16.34 4.27 -3.46
C ASP A 54 -17.73 4.14 -2.85
N ALA A 55 -18.27 2.90 -2.79
CA ALA A 55 -19.56 2.64 -2.17
C ALA A 55 -19.52 2.90 -0.65
N LEU A 56 -18.44 2.53 0.04
CA LEU A 56 -18.27 2.78 1.47
C LEU A 56 -18.11 4.29 1.76
N ALA A 57 -17.31 4.99 0.95
CA ALA A 57 -17.11 6.43 1.03
C ALA A 57 -18.43 7.20 0.85
N SER A 58 -19.36 6.69 0.05
CA SER A 58 -20.68 7.29 -0.14
C SER A 58 -21.60 7.18 1.09
N LEU A 59 -21.33 6.23 1.99
CA LEU A 59 -22.04 6.09 3.26
C LEU A 59 -21.44 6.98 4.33
N ASN A 60 -20.10 7.07 4.35
CA ASN A 60 -19.33 7.94 5.23
C ASN A 60 -17.95 8.19 4.60
N ALA A 61 -17.53 9.46 4.47
CA ALA A 61 -16.33 9.89 3.74
C ALA A 61 -14.99 9.51 4.40
N CYS A 62 -15.01 8.63 5.40
CA CYS A 62 -13.87 8.23 6.22
C CYS A 62 -12.98 7.15 5.57
N ILE A 63 -13.16 6.82 4.28
CA ILE A 63 -12.26 5.92 3.56
C ILE A 63 -12.01 6.40 2.15
N GLU A 64 -10.75 6.46 1.76
CA GLU A 64 -10.33 6.93 0.44
C GLU A 64 -9.26 6.01 -0.16
N ILE A 65 -9.31 5.84 -1.49
CA ILE A 65 -8.27 5.17 -2.26
C ILE A 65 -7.81 6.07 -3.40
N ARG A 66 -6.50 6.31 -3.48
CA ARG A 66 -5.87 7.10 -4.54
C ARG A 66 -4.88 6.23 -5.29
N GLN A 67 -5.08 6.17 -6.60
CA GLN A 67 -4.22 5.40 -7.48
C GLN A 67 -3.06 6.28 -7.97
N GLY A 68 -1.84 5.80 -7.80
CA GLY A 68 -0.64 6.39 -8.38
C GLY A 68 0.20 5.35 -9.12
N GLY A 69 1.35 5.81 -9.62
CA GLY A 69 2.24 4.99 -10.44
C GLY A 69 1.70 4.72 -11.85
N LEU A 70 2.49 3.99 -12.65
CA LEU A 70 2.20 3.73 -14.08
C LEU A 70 2.00 2.24 -14.37
N GLY A 71 1.86 1.40 -13.33
CA GLY A 71 1.80 -0.06 -13.44
C GLY A 71 3.15 -0.70 -13.81
N PHE A 72 3.14 -1.93 -14.32
CA PHE A 72 4.36 -2.67 -14.74
C PHE A 72 4.47 -2.86 -16.26
N SER A 73 3.55 -2.28 -17.04
CA SER A 73 3.44 -2.51 -18.48
C SER A 73 4.40 -1.66 -19.32
N GLN A 74 4.93 -0.56 -18.75
CA GLN A 74 5.89 0.30 -19.41
C GLN A 74 7.32 -0.14 -19.05
N ARG A 75 8.20 -0.26 -20.06
CA ARG A 75 9.58 -0.71 -19.91
C ARG A 75 10.53 0.19 -20.70
N GLY A 76 11.74 0.41 -20.18
CA GLY A 76 12.80 1.22 -20.79
C GLY A 76 13.15 2.46 -19.97
N ALA A 77 14.29 3.10 -20.26
CA ALA A 77 14.85 4.19 -19.45
C ALA A 77 13.89 5.38 -19.25
N LYS A 78 13.12 5.76 -20.28
CA LYS A 78 12.12 6.81 -20.17
C LYS A 78 10.95 6.42 -19.24
N ALA A 79 10.55 5.15 -19.25
CA ALA A 79 9.52 4.66 -18.34
C ALA A 79 10.01 4.68 -16.88
N GLU A 80 11.30 4.41 -16.66
CA GLU A 80 11.90 4.42 -15.32
C GLU A 80 11.88 5.82 -14.68
N GLU A 81 12.23 6.87 -15.42
CA GLU A 81 12.11 8.25 -14.95
C GLU A 81 10.66 8.64 -14.62
N GLU A 82 9.71 8.20 -15.44
CA GLU A 82 8.28 8.45 -15.22
C GLU A 82 7.76 7.69 -13.98
N HIS A 83 8.20 6.45 -13.76
CA HIS A 83 7.91 5.68 -12.55
C HIS A 83 8.50 6.33 -11.30
N GLN A 84 9.74 6.79 -11.37
CA GLN A 84 10.41 7.46 -10.26
C GLN A 84 9.68 8.75 -9.88
N ARG A 85 9.28 9.55 -10.87
CA ARG A 85 8.51 10.78 -10.62
C ARG A 85 7.16 10.47 -9.98
N ALA A 86 6.42 9.50 -10.50
CA ALA A 86 5.12 9.13 -9.96
C ALA A 86 5.23 8.59 -8.51
N ALA A 87 6.28 7.80 -8.22
CA ALA A 87 6.54 7.33 -6.86
C ALA A 87 6.89 8.49 -5.91
N ALA A 88 7.70 9.45 -6.34
CA ALA A 88 8.06 10.62 -5.55
C ALA A 88 6.85 11.54 -5.28
N GLU A 89 5.99 11.78 -6.26
CA GLU A 89 4.76 12.56 -6.11
C GLU A 89 3.78 11.89 -5.12
N LEU A 90 3.61 10.57 -5.23
CA LEU A 90 2.74 9.83 -4.32
C LEU A 90 3.32 9.74 -2.91
N LEU A 91 4.65 9.64 -2.77
CA LEU A 91 5.32 9.72 -1.49
C LEU A 91 5.11 11.08 -0.83
N GLN A 92 5.22 12.18 -1.60
CA GLN A 92 4.96 13.51 -1.08
C GLN A 92 3.51 13.62 -0.60
N THR A 93 2.56 13.11 -1.39
CA THR A 93 1.15 13.02 -0.98
C THR A 93 0.99 12.23 0.32
N ALA A 94 1.67 11.08 0.47
CA ALA A 94 1.63 10.30 1.70
C ALA A 94 2.12 11.10 2.92
N MET A 95 3.22 11.84 2.77
CA MET A 95 3.76 12.68 3.86
C MET A 95 2.81 13.83 4.21
N ASP A 96 2.26 14.53 3.21
CA ASP A 96 1.33 15.63 3.42
C ASP A 96 0.05 15.16 4.12
N GLU A 97 -0.49 14.01 3.71
CA GLU A 97 -1.68 13.42 4.31
C GLU A 97 -1.44 12.90 5.72
N LEU A 98 -0.27 12.29 6.00
CA LEU A 98 0.12 11.92 7.36
C LEU A 98 0.17 13.16 8.28
N GLN A 99 0.74 14.26 7.81
CA GLN A 99 0.86 15.51 8.58
C GLN A 99 -0.46 16.27 8.73
N SER A 100 -1.49 15.94 7.94
CA SER A 100 -2.83 16.50 8.13
C SER A 100 -3.51 16.01 9.41
N GLU A 101 -3.04 14.89 9.98
CA GLU A 101 -3.62 14.20 11.14
C GLU A 101 -5.10 13.81 10.97
N VAL A 102 -5.60 13.79 9.72
CA VAL A 102 -6.97 13.37 9.40
C VAL A 102 -7.12 11.85 9.48
N TRP A 103 -6.05 11.09 9.22
CA TRP A 103 -6.10 9.65 9.01
C TRP A 103 -5.59 8.86 10.21
N ASP A 104 -6.41 7.94 10.69
CA ASP A 104 -6.01 6.95 11.70
C ASP A 104 -5.21 5.80 11.09
N MET A 105 -5.41 5.53 9.79
CA MET A 105 -4.73 4.47 9.06
C MET A 105 -4.33 4.92 7.65
N VAL A 106 -3.06 4.77 7.31
CA VAL A 106 -2.53 5.01 5.96
C VAL A 106 -1.92 3.71 5.43
N ILE A 107 -2.39 3.26 4.28
CA ILE A 107 -1.90 2.06 3.57
C ILE A 107 -1.13 2.51 2.33
N LEU A 108 0.15 2.14 2.27
CA LEU A 108 1.05 2.34 1.14
C LEU A 108 1.15 1.03 0.36
N ASP A 109 0.17 0.80 -0.51
CA ASP A 109 0.04 -0.42 -1.30
C ASP A 109 1.12 -0.46 -2.40
N GLU A 110 1.82 -1.58 -2.49
CA GLU A 110 2.95 -1.84 -3.40
C GLU A 110 4.16 -0.90 -3.22
N PHE A 111 4.27 -0.23 -2.07
CA PHE A 111 5.43 0.59 -1.69
C PHE A 111 6.74 -0.19 -1.77
N ASN A 112 6.75 -1.45 -1.31
CA ASN A 112 7.97 -2.26 -1.23
C ASN A 112 8.63 -2.42 -2.61
N TYR A 113 7.84 -2.49 -3.70
CA TYR A 113 8.41 -2.52 -5.03
C TYR A 113 9.06 -1.20 -5.41
N ALA A 114 8.38 -0.06 -5.20
CA ALA A 114 8.92 1.26 -5.51
C ALA A 114 10.24 1.52 -4.77
N TYR A 115 10.32 1.08 -3.51
CA TYR A 115 11.56 1.10 -2.74
C TYR A 115 12.60 0.13 -3.31
N SER A 116 12.24 -1.13 -3.58
CA SER A 116 13.19 -2.15 -4.10
C SER A 116 13.77 -1.82 -5.49
N PHE A 117 13.04 -1.04 -6.29
CA PHE A 117 13.49 -0.57 -7.61
C PHE A 117 14.29 0.73 -7.53
N GLY A 118 14.49 1.29 -6.33
CA GLY A 118 15.26 2.51 -6.13
C GLY A 118 14.51 3.80 -6.48
N PHE A 119 13.20 3.74 -6.69
CA PHE A 119 12.38 4.94 -6.93
C PHE A 119 12.18 5.76 -5.66
N ILE A 120 12.28 5.10 -4.50
CA ILE A 120 12.22 5.69 -3.17
C ILE A 120 13.53 5.34 -2.48
N SER A 121 14.25 6.35 -1.99
CA SER A 121 15.53 6.18 -1.29
C SER A 121 15.36 5.86 0.20
N ALA A 122 16.44 5.47 0.86
CA ALA A 122 16.43 5.32 2.32
C ALA A 122 16.09 6.65 3.03
N GLY A 123 16.61 7.78 2.55
CA GLY A 123 16.28 9.10 3.10
C GLY A 123 14.80 9.47 2.94
N ASP A 124 14.17 9.02 1.86
CA ASP A 124 12.74 9.18 1.64
C ASP A 124 11.91 8.38 2.64
N LEU A 125 12.33 7.14 2.92
CA LEU A 125 11.72 6.30 3.94
C LEU A 125 11.85 6.92 5.33
N GLU A 126 13.00 7.51 5.68
CA GLU A 126 13.16 8.26 6.93
C GLU A 126 12.22 9.45 7.07
N ARG A 127 12.07 10.23 5.99
CA ARG A 127 11.16 11.38 5.96
C ARG A 127 9.72 10.94 6.14
N LEU A 128 9.31 9.84 5.50
CA LEU A 128 7.99 9.25 5.67
C LEU A 128 7.72 8.85 7.12
N PHE A 129 8.67 8.16 7.77
CA PHE A 129 8.51 7.80 9.19
C PHE A 129 8.47 9.03 10.10
N SER A 130 9.22 10.07 9.78
CA SER A 130 9.23 11.32 10.55
C SER A 130 7.94 12.14 10.37
N ALA A 131 7.27 11.99 9.22
CA ALA A 131 5.99 12.66 8.93
C ALA A 131 4.79 11.98 9.61
N ARG A 132 4.96 10.74 10.07
CA ARG A 132 3.89 9.93 10.64
C ARG A 132 3.54 10.38 12.08
N PRO A 133 2.28 10.72 12.38
CA PRO A 133 1.82 10.91 13.76
C PRO A 133 1.87 9.62 14.58
N ASP A 134 2.17 9.71 15.88
CA ASP A 134 2.33 8.55 16.78
C ASP A 134 1.08 7.67 16.84
N GLY A 135 -0.12 8.25 16.65
CA GLY A 135 -1.40 7.54 16.67
C GLY A 135 -1.75 6.82 15.36
N THR A 136 -1.14 7.19 14.23
CA THR A 136 -1.55 6.68 12.91
C THR A 136 -0.93 5.32 12.62
N HIS A 137 -1.75 4.35 12.21
CA HIS A 137 -1.28 3.08 11.66
C HIS A 137 -0.70 3.29 10.26
N LEU A 138 0.49 2.76 10.00
CA LEU A 138 1.15 2.85 8.69
C LEU A 138 1.44 1.45 8.15
N ILE A 139 0.79 1.08 7.05
CA ILE A 139 0.84 -0.26 6.48
C ILE A 139 1.56 -0.23 5.14
N PHE A 140 2.49 -1.15 4.94
CA PHE A 140 3.26 -1.32 3.70
C PHE A 140 2.94 -2.67 3.08
N THR A 141 2.73 -2.70 1.77
CA THR A 141 2.55 -3.95 1.02
C THR A 141 3.53 -4.06 -0.14
N GLY A 142 3.67 -5.30 -0.64
CA GLY A 142 4.43 -5.63 -1.84
C GLY A 142 5.55 -6.61 -1.55
N ARG A 143 6.14 -7.17 -2.61
CA ARG A 143 7.29 -8.09 -2.46
C ARG A 143 8.54 -7.33 -2.04
N ASN A 144 9.55 -8.05 -1.56
CA ASN A 144 10.88 -7.51 -1.31
C ASN A 144 10.89 -6.35 -0.30
N ALA A 145 10.18 -6.47 0.82
CA ALA A 145 10.33 -5.50 1.91
C ALA A 145 11.80 -5.41 2.32
N SER A 146 12.33 -4.19 2.44
CA SER A 146 13.72 -3.97 2.84
C SER A 146 13.94 -4.36 4.30
N GLN A 147 15.17 -4.74 4.64
CA GLN A 147 15.50 -5.08 6.03
C GLN A 147 15.28 -3.88 6.96
N GLU A 148 15.60 -2.67 6.51
CA GLU A 148 15.37 -1.43 7.26
C GLU A 148 13.88 -1.22 7.60
N LEU A 149 12.98 -1.53 6.67
CA LEU A 149 11.54 -1.45 6.89
C LEU A 149 11.05 -2.57 7.84
N ILE A 150 11.58 -3.79 7.68
CA ILE A 150 11.27 -4.93 8.55
C ILE A 150 11.68 -4.64 10.00
N ASP A 151 12.89 -4.12 10.21
CA ASP A 151 13.45 -3.84 11.54
C ASP A 151 12.65 -2.75 12.29
N ARG A 152 11.98 -1.85 11.56
CA ARG A 152 11.14 -0.79 12.12
C ARG A 152 9.69 -1.19 12.33
N ALA A 153 9.24 -2.26 11.69
CA ALA A 153 7.85 -2.66 11.74
C ALA A 153 7.50 -3.30 13.10
N ASP A 154 6.34 -2.91 13.65
CA ASP A 154 5.78 -3.57 14.83
C ASP A 154 5.20 -4.96 14.46
N LEU A 155 4.77 -5.15 13.21
CA LEU A 155 4.26 -6.42 12.69
C LEU A 155 4.75 -6.66 11.26
N VAL A 156 5.30 -7.84 11.01
CA VAL A 156 5.67 -8.30 9.67
C VAL A 156 5.03 -9.65 9.40
N THR A 157 4.30 -9.74 8.29
CA THR A 157 3.76 -11.01 7.77
C THR A 157 4.36 -11.29 6.41
N GLU A 158 5.05 -12.42 6.29
CA GLU A 158 5.49 -12.97 5.01
C GLU A 158 4.46 -13.96 4.47
N MET A 159 3.90 -13.64 3.31
CA MET A 159 3.01 -14.55 2.60
C MET A 159 3.86 -15.47 1.74
N HIS A 160 4.12 -16.68 2.23
CA HIS A 160 4.88 -17.68 1.50
C HIS A 160 4.00 -18.36 0.42
N LEU A 161 4.53 -18.48 -0.80
CA LEU A 161 3.81 -19.12 -1.90
C LEU A 161 3.89 -20.64 -1.79
N ILE A 162 2.83 -21.27 -1.24
CA ILE A 162 2.73 -22.74 -1.19
C ILE A 162 2.22 -23.31 -2.53
N LYS A 163 1.21 -22.66 -3.13
CA LYS A 163 0.63 -23.02 -4.43
C LYS A 163 -0.12 -21.83 -5.04
N HIS A 164 -0.11 -21.70 -6.37
CA HIS A 164 -0.90 -20.71 -7.08
C HIS A 164 -1.63 -21.33 -8.29
N PRO A 165 -2.90 -20.99 -8.57
CA PRO A 165 -3.61 -21.47 -9.77
C PRO A 165 -2.85 -21.20 -11.08
N PHE A 166 -2.17 -20.06 -11.16
CA PHE A 166 -1.32 -19.67 -12.30
C PHE A 166 -0.24 -20.71 -12.64
N GLN A 167 0.32 -21.42 -11.65
CA GLN A 167 1.31 -22.49 -11.89
C GLN A 167 0.73 -23.66 -12.69
N ARG A 168 -0.61 -23.76 -12.76
CA ARG A 168 -1.35 -24.75 -13.56
C ARG A 168 -1.93 -24.14 -14.85
N GLY A 169 -1.55 -22.91 -15.21
CA GLY A 169 -2.08 -22.19 -16.36
C GLY A 169 -3.49 -21.64 -16.18
N ILE A 170 -4.03 -21.65 -14.95
CA ILE A 170 -5.34 -21.04 -14.66
C ILE A 170 -5.17 -19.52 -14.67
N LYS A 171 -5.94 -18.85 -15.52
CA LYS A 171 -5.93 -17.39 -15.68
C LYS A 171 -6.56 -16.69 -14.48
N ALA A 172 -6.21 -15.42 -14.29
CA ALA A 172 -6.84 -14.54 -13.30
C ALA A 172 -8.36 -14.49 -13.48
N GLN A 173 -9.09 -14.52 -12.36
CA GLN A 173 -10.54 -14.56 -12.30
C GLN A 173 -11.09 -13.35 -11.54
N LYS A 174 -12.22 -12.84 -12.03
CA LYS A 174 -12.96 -11.76 -11.38
C LYS A 174 -13.44 -12.20 -9.99
N GLY A 175 -13.24 -11.36 -8.98
CA GLY A 175 -13.53 -11.61 -7.57
C GLY A 175 -12.44 -12.40 -6.83
N VAL A 176 -11.37 -12.81 -7.51
CA VAL A 176 -10.25 -13.53 -6.90
C VAL A 176 -8.94 -12.77 -7.09
N GLU A 177 -8.61 -12.41 -8.33
CA GLU A 177 -7.41 -11.63 -8.68
C GLU A 177 -7.71 -10.15 -8.96
N PHE A 178 -8.93 -9.80 -9.38
CA PHE A 178 -9.39 -8.44 -9.70
C PHE A 178 -10.91 -8.29 -9.60
#